data_AF-A0AAD2ACB3-F1
#
_entry.id   AF-A0AAD2ACB3-F1
#
_cell.length_a   1.000
_cell.length_b   1.000
_cell.length_c   1.000
_cell.angle_alpha   90.00
_cell.angle_beta   90.00
_cell.angle_gamma   90.00
#
_symmetry.space_group_name_H-M   'P 1'
#
loop_
_entity.id
_entity.type
_entity.pdbx_description
1 polymer ?
#
loop_
_entity_poly.entity_id
_entity_poly.type
_entity_poly.pdbx_seq_one_letter_code
_entity_poly.pdbx_strand_id
1 'polypeptide(L)'
;MEILNSGRKLGGKGGSPLMFEWYGEKYWGAAHGLAGITHMLMDFELTSDAREDVRGTLKYMIKNRFPGGNYPASEEDTKRDILIHWCHGAPGIALTLVKAAEVFGDEEFLEAAMNAAEVVWNRGLLKRVGICHGISGNAYVFLSLYRLTGIVEYLYRAKAFACFLLDRAHVLMSSGEMHGGDVPFSLFEGVGGMAYLFLDMIQPRSSRFPAYEL
;
A
#
# COMPACT_ATOMS: atom_id res chain seq x y z
N MET A 1 22.62 -10.48 4.96
CA MET A 1 21.49 -11.12 4.23
C MET A 1 21.68 -10.89 2.74
N GLU A 2 21.50 -11.90 1.88
CA GLU A 2 21.81 -11.80 0.43
C GLU A 2 20.99 -10.71 -0.27
N ILE A 3 19.71 -10.56 0.08
CA ILE A 3 18.82 -9.53 -0.47
C ILE A 3 19.33 -8.11 -0.21
N LEU A 4 19.87 -7.82 0.98
CA LEU A 4 20.41 -6.50 1.31
C LEU A 4 21.66 -6.19 0.48
N ASN A 5 22.53 -7.19 0.29
CA ASN A 5 23.72 -7.03 -0.54
C ASN A 5 23.36 -6.77 -2.01
N SER A 6 22.33 -7.45 -2.53
CA SER A 6 21.81 -7.19 -3.88
C SER A 6 21.20 -5.79 -3.97
N GLY A 7 20.39 -5.41 -2.97
CA GLY A 7 19.75 -4.10 -2.88
C GLY A 7 20.75 -2.94 -2.86
N ARG A 8 21.82 -3.07 -2.08
CA ARG A 8 22.91 -2.08 -1.98
C ARG A 8 23.72 -1.92 -3.27
N LYS A 9 23.85 -3.00 -4.07
CA LYS A 9 24.59 -2.95 -5.35
C LYS A 9 23.86 -2.16 -6.41
N LEU A 10 22.53 -2.27 -6.44
CA LEU A 10 21.68 -1.50 -7.34
C LEU A 10 21.34 -0.10 -6.78
N GLY A 11 21.36 0.03 -5.46
CA GLY A 11 21.34 1.32 -4.77
C GLY A 11 22.58 2.15 -5.09
N GLY A 12 22.53 3.46 -4.86
CA GLY A 12 23.61 4.35 -5.28
C GLY A 12 23.76 5.61 -4.43
N LYS A 13 24.98 6.16 -4.42
CA LYS A 13 25.27 7.45 -3.77
C LYS A 13 24.45 8.56 -4.42
N GLY A 14 23.54 9.17 -3.65
CA GLY A 14 22.62 10.21 -4.11
C GLY A 14 21.23 9.70 -4.53
N GLY A 15 21.01 8.38 -4.57
CA GLY A 15 19.73 7.73 -4.78
C GLY A 15 19.26 6.94 -3.55
N SER A 16 18.34 6.00 -3.74
CA SER A 16 17.90 5.09 -2.67
C SER A 16 19.04 4.18 -2.18
N PRO A 17 19.19 3.96 -0.85
CA PRO A 17 20.17 3.01 -0.30
C PRO A 17 19.97 1.58 -0.79
N LEU A 18 18.70 1.13 -0.88
CA LEU A 18 18.33 -0.14 -1.48
C LEU A 18 17.56 0.11 -2.77
N MET A 19 17.87 -0.65 -3.81
CA MET A 19 17.11 -0.68 -5.04
C MET A 19 17.00 -2.11 -5.58
N PHE A 20 15.88 -2.44 -6.21
CA PHE A 20 15.61 -3.78 -6.76
C PHE A 20 14.94 -3.65 -8.12
N GLU A 21 15.00 -4.73 -8.90
CA GLU A 21 14.47 -4.78 -10.24
C GLU A 21 13.65 -6.05 -10.45
N TRP A 22 12.54 -5.94 -11.19
CA TRP A 22 11.71 -7.05 -11.61
C TRP A 22 11.27 -6.80 -13.06
N TYR A 23 11.49 -7.78 -13.95
CA TYR A 23 11.28 -7.64 -15.40
C TYR A 23 11.93 -6.38 -16.03
N GLY A 24 13.13 -5.99 -15.57
CA GLY A 24 13.85 -4.84 -16.12
C GLY A 24 13.44 -3.48 -15.54
N GLU A 25 12.49 -3.45 -14.60
CA GLU A 25 11.91 -2.23 -14.06
C GLU A 25 12.12 -2.13 -12.55
N LYS A 26 12.39 -0.91 -12.07
CA LYS A 26 12.68 -0.63 -10.65
C LYS A 26 11.43 -0.21 -9.91
N TYR A 27 10.56 -1.17 -9.61
CA TYR A 27 9.26 -0.90 -9.00
C TYR A 27 9.35 -0.37 -7.57
N TRP A 28 8.39 0.50 -7.23
CA TRP A 28 8.26 1.08 -5.89
C TRP A 28 7.14 0.43 -5.07
N GLY A 29 6.08 -0.07 -5.72
CA GLY A 29 4.86 -0.53 -5.06
C GLY A 29 5.01 -1.82 -4.26
N ALA A 30 3.92 -2.22 -3.58
CA ALA A 30 3.94 -3.33 -2.61
C ALA A 30 4.06 -4.71 -3.26
N ALA A 31 3.52 -4.90 -4.47
CA ALA A 31 3.48 -6.21 -5.11
C ALA A 31 4.85 -6.66 -5.66
N HIS A 32 5.62 -5.73 -6.24
CA HIS A 32 6.81 -6.05 -7.02
C HIS A 32 8.02 -5.16 -6.70
N GLY A 33 7.92 -4.29 -5.70
CA GLY A 33 8.85 -3.18 -5.53
C GLY A 33 9.37 -2.96 -4.11
N LEU A 34 9.98 -1.79 -3.94
CA LEU A 34 10.61 -1.36 -2.69
C LEU A 34 9.68 -1.46 -1.48
N ALA A 35 8.42 -1.05 -1.60
CA ALA A 35 7.47 -1.07 -0.50
C ALA A 35 7.26 -2.48 0.06
N GLY A 36 7.12 -3.49 -0.81
CA GLY A 36 6.89 -4.87 -0.39
C GLY A 36 8.14 -5.50 0.21
N ILE A 37 9.30 -5.25 -0.41
CA ILE A 37 10.57 -5.78 0.09
C ILE A 37 10.90 -5.17 1.46
N THR A 38 10.81 -3.86 1.60
CA THR A 38 11.06 -3.18 2.88
C THR A 38 10.03 -3.55 3.94
N HIS A 39 8.75 -3.72 3.58
CA HIS A 39 7.72 -4.24 4.49
C HIS A 39 8.16 -5.58 5.09
N MET A 40 8.51 -6.54 4.24
CA MET A 40 8.94 -7.88 4.67
C MET A 40 10.24 -7.82 5.49
N LEU A 41 11.22 -6.99 5.12
CA LEU A 41 12.46 -6.85 5.88
C LEU A 41 12.20 -6.37 7.33
N MET A 42 11.18 -5.55 7.54
CA MET A 42 10.81 -5.04 8.86
C MET A 42 10.16 -6.09 9.78
N ASP A 43 9.84 -7.29 9.28
CA ASP A 43 9.38 -8.42 10.10
C ASP A 43 10.53 -9.21 10.73
N PHE A 44 11.79 -8.87 10.42
CA PHE A 44 12.98 -9.53 10.95
C PHE A 44 13.78 -8.62 11.87
N GLU A 45 14.59 -9.22 12.74
CA GLU A 45 15.62 -8.49 13.48
C GLU A 45 16.74 -8.05 12.53
N LEU A 46 16.77 -6.76 12.20
CA LEU A 46 17.77 -6.16 11.33
C LEU A 46 18.99 -5.69 12.12
N THR A 47 20.18 -5.86 11.54
CA THR A 47 21.41 -5.20 12.01
C THR A 47 21.30 -3.68 11.86
N SER A 48 22.11 -2.91 12.58
CA SER A 48 22.03 -1.44 12.58
C SER A 48 22.15 -0.84 11.17
N ASP A 49 23.09 -1.35 10.37
CA ASP A 49 23.30 -0.92 8.98
C ASP A 49 22.11 -1.26 8.08
N ALA A 50 21.53 -2.47 8.23
CA ALA A 50 20.34 -2.86 7.49
C ALA A 50 19.12 -2.02 7.87
N ARG A 51 18.99 -1.68 9.16
CA ARG A 51 17.94 -0.80 9.68
C ARG A 51 18.04 0.60 9.08
N GLU A 52 19.25 1.16 8.99
CA GLU A 52 19.50 2.45 8.34
C GLU A 52 19.19 2.43 6.85
N ASP A 53 19.56 1.37 6.13
CA ASP A 53 19.26 1.23 4.71
C ASP A 53 17.76 1.17 4.43
N VAL A 54 17.00 0.40 5.21
CA VAL A 54 15.54 0.32 5.09
C VAL A 54 14.91 1.68 5.37
N ARG A 55 15.31 2.36 6.46
CA ARG A 55 14.81 3.71 6.78
C ARG A 55 15.13 4.70 5.66
N GLY A 56 16.36 4.71 5.17
CA GLY A 56 16.79 5.61 4.11
C GLY A 56 16.07 5.35 2.78
N THR A 57 15.76 4.09 2.48
CA THR A 57 14.96 3.70 1.30
C THR A 57 13.52 4.22 1.41
N LEU A 58 12.88 4.09 2.57
CA LEU A 58 11.54 4.63 2.78
C LEU A 58 11.54 6.16 2.73
N LYS A 59 12.52 6.83 3.36
CA LYS A 59 12.66 8.30 3.28
C LYS A 59 12.94 8.78 1.85
N TYR A 60 13.68 8.01 1.07
CA TYR A 60 13.84 8.27 -0.37
C TYR A 60 12.49 8.28 -1.10
N MET A 61 11.65 7.28 -0.87
CA MET A 61 10.31 7.23 -1.49
C MET A 61 9.44 8.41 -1.04
N ILE A 62 9.44 8.74 0.25
CA ILE A 62 8.68 9.88 0.81
C ILE A 62 9.07 11.19 0.14
N LYS A 63 10.38 11.44 0.01
CA LYS A 63 10.94 12.67 -0.58
C LYS A 63 10.61 12.82 -2.07
N ASN A 64 10.54 11.70 -2.79
CA ASN A 64 10.42 11.67 -4.25
C ASN A 64 9.02 11.26 -4.74
N ARG A 65 8.00 11.41 -3.88
CA ARG A 65 6.59 11.27 -4.28
C ARG A 65 6.16 12.39 -5.24
N PHE A 66 5.06 12.18 -5.97
CA PHE A 66 4.48 13.20 -6.84
C PHE A 66 4.01 14.43 -6.04
N PRO A 67 3.89 15.61 -6.68
CA PRO A 67 3.34 16.80 -6.02
C PRO A 67 1.95 16.59 -5.42
N GLY A 68 1.14 15.70 -6.02
CA GLY A 68 -0.17 15.31 -5.51
C GLY A 68 -0.15 14.33 -4.34
N GLY A 69 1.03 13.97 -3.82
CA GLY A 69 1.23 13.07 -2.68
C GLY A 69 1.24 11.57 -3.03
N ASN A 70 0.81 11.19 -4.23
CA ASN A 70 0.88 9.80 -4.70
C ASN A 70 2.32 9.41 -5.04
N TYR A 71 2.56 8.13 -5.29
CA TYR A 71 3.89 7.59 -5.53
C TYR A 71 4.01 6.99 -6.94
N PRO A 72 5.19 7.09 -7.57
CA PRO A 72 5.51 6.43 -8.84
C PRO A 72 5.29 4.91 -8.80
N ALA A 73 4.97 4.32 -9.95
CA ALA A 73 4.93 2.87 -10.08
C ALA A 73 6.35 2.26 -10.06
N SER A 74 7.29 2.91 -10.76
CA SER A 74 8.72 2.58 -10.83
C SER A 74 9.57 3.85 -10.84
N GLU A 75 10.89 3.68 -10.72
CA GLU A 75 11.88 4.76 -10.76
C GLU A 75 11.79 5.60 -12.06
N GLU A 76 11.46 4.94 -13.17
CA GLU A 76 11.35 5.54 -14.49
C GLU A 76 10.02 6.29 -14.69
N ASP A 77 8.99 5.98 -13.89
CA ASP A 77 7.65 6.54 -14.04
C ASP A 77 7.48 7.90 -13.36
N THR A 78 8.17 8.91 -13.89
CA THR A 78 8.25 10.25 -13.29
C THR A 78 7.05 11.16 -13.57
N LYS A 79 6.05 10.72 -14.35
CA LYS A 79 4.96 11.60 -14.82
C LYS A 79 3.55 11.01 -14.71
N ARG A 80 3.39 9.69 -14.60
CA ARG A 80 2.04 9.07 -14.60
C ARG A 80 1.52 8.92 -13.17
N ASP A 81 1.12 10.04 -12.58
CA ASP A 81 0.39 10.05 -11.31
C ASP A 81 -1.07 9.58 -11.50
N ILE A 82 -1.27 8.27 -11.73
CA ILE A 82 -2.59 7.70 -12.03
C ILE A 82 -2.95 6.48 -11.18
N LEU A 83 -1.96 5.69 -10.73
CA LEU A 83 -2.23 4.42 -10.04
C LEU A 83 -2.40 4.67 -8.54
N ILE A 84 -3.57 4.31 -8.00
CA ILE A 84 -3.91 4.39 -6.57
C ILE A 84 -4.26 2.99 -6.10
N HIS A 85 -3.29 2.07 -6.24
CA HIS A 85 -3.48 0.64 -6.02
C HIS A 85 -2.54 0.13 -4.92
N TRP A 86 -2.86 -1.02 -4.32
CA TRP A 86 -1.90 -1.71 -3.45
C TRP A 86 -0.64 -2.10 -4.24
N CYS A 87 -0.80 -2.69 -5.42
CA CYS A 87 0.34 -3.11 -6.23
C CYS A 87 1.24 -1.94 -6.66
N HIS A 88 0.66 -0.77 -6.97
CA HIS A 88 1.38 0.43 -7.41
C HIS A 88 0.67 1.71 -6.93
N GLY A 89 1.41 2.56 -6.21
CA GLY A 89 0.95 3.86 -5.74
C GLY A 89 0.75 3.94 -4.22
N ALA A 90 0.04 4.98 -3.80
CA ALA A 90 -0.14 5.36 -2.40
C ALA A 90 -0.66 4.22 -1.49
N PRO A 91 -1.63 3.37 -1.87
CA PRO A 91 -2.15 2.38 -0.93
C PRO A 91 -1.11 1.38 -0.41
N GLY A 92 -0.30 0.78 -1.30
CA GLY A 92 0.72 -0.18 -0.89
C GLY A 92 1.82 0.46 -0.05
N ILE A 93 2.19 1.69 -0.41
CA ILE A 93 3.23 2.44 0.30
C ILE A 93 2.73 2.93 1.66
N ALA A 94 1.47 3.35 1.77
CA ALA A 94 0.86 3.74 3.04
C ALA A 94 0.91 2.58 4.05
N LEU A 95 0.54 1.37 3.64
CA LEU A 95 0.62 0.18 4.50
C LEU A 95 2.06 -0.09 4.97
N THR A 96 3.05 0.02 4.06
CA THR A 96 4.46 -0.10 4.44
C THR A 96 4.91 0.99 5.40
N LEU A 97 4.45 2.22 5.23
CA LEU A 97 4.80 3.35 6.10
C LEU A 97 4.15 3.23 7.49
N VAL A 98 2.94 2.68 7.59
CA VAL A 98 2.32 2.32 8.88
C VAL A 98 3.21 1.31 9.62
N LYS A 99 3.62 0.22 8.94
CA LYS A 99 4.56 -0.75 9.50
C LYS A 99 5.88 -0.11 9.93
N ALA A 100 6.41 0.80 9.12
CA ALA A 100 7.64 1.52 9.45
C ALA A 100 7.50 2.41 10.69
N ALA A 101 6.35 3.09 10.85
CA ALA A 101 6.05 3.85 12.05
C ALA A 101 5.97 2.95 13.30
N GLU A 102 5.36 1.77 13.20
CA GLU A 102 5.33 0.77 14.28
C GLU A 102 6.73 0.27 14.68
N VAL A 103 7.56 -0.07 13.69
CA VAL A 103 8.86 -0.72 13.93
C VAL A 103 9.96 0.27 14.30
N PHE A 104 9.92 1.49 13.75
CA PHE A 104 10.95 2.51 13.97
C PHE A 104 10.56 3.58 14.98
N GLY A 105 9.27 3.79 15.26
CA GLY A 105 8.80 4.85 16.15
C GLY A 105 9.10 6.27 15.64
N ASP A 106 9.31 6.43 14.32
CA ASP A 106 9.64 7.71 13.68
C ASP A 106 8.36 8.38 13.18
N GLU A 107 8.08 9.59 13.69
CA GLU A 107 6.88 10.37 13.36
C GLU A 107 6.80 10.72 11.87
N GLU A 108 7.93 10.86 11.19
CA GLU A 108 7.98 11.14 9.74
C GLU A 108 7.29 10.03 8.93
N PHE A 109 7.41 8.76 9.35
CA PHE A 109 6.75 7.64 8.67
C PHE A 109 5.24 7.66 8.90
N LEU A 110 4.79 8.01 10.10
CA LEU A 110 3.37 8.14 10.41
C LEU A 110 2.75 9.29 9.61
N GLU A 111 3.36 10.47 9.62
CA GLU A 111 2.90 11.61 8.84
C GLU A 111 2.84 11.29 7.34
N ALA A 112 3.86 10.61 6.80
CA ALA A 112 3.87 10.19 5.41
C ALA A 112 2.76 9.17 5.09
N ALA A 113 2.48 8.22 5.99
CA ALA A 113 1.37 7.28 5.85
C ALA A 113 0.00 8.02 5.86
N MET A 114 -0.18 8.98 6.76
CA MET A 114 -1.39 9.80 6.83
C MET A 114 -1.59 10.64 5.55
N ASN A 115 -0.52 11.25 5.04
CA ASN A 115 -0.55 11.97 3.75
C ASN A 115 -0.90 11.05 2.58
N ALA A 116 -0.35 9.84 2.53
CA ALA A 116 -0.71 8.85 1.52
C ALA A 116 -2.18 8.42 1.65
N ALA A 117 -2.72 8.33 2.87
CA ALA A 117 -4.13 8.03 3.09
C ALA A 117 -5.07 9.17 2.64
N GLU A 118 -4.64 10.44 2.68
CA GLU A 118 -5.40 11.53 2.04
C GLU A 118 -5.51 11.35 0.52
N VAL A 119 -4.45 10.86 -0.12
CA VAL A 119 -4.50 10.52 -1.55
C VAL A 119 -5.52 9.40 -1.80
N VAL A 120 -5.51 8.35 -0.96
CA VAL A 120 -6.46 7.24 -1.07
C VAL A 120 -7.88 7.68 -0.79
N TRP A 121 -8.09 8.60 0.15
CA TRP A 121 -9.43 9.15 0.43
C TRP A 121 -10.00 9.91 -0.76
N ASN A 122 -9.18 10.76 -1.39
CA ASN A 122 -9.62 11.62 -2.49
C ASN A 122 -9.71 10.89 -3.84
N ARG A 123 -8.90 9.84 -4.06
CA ARG A 123 -8.73 9.21 -5.38
C ARG A 123 -8.85 7.68 -5.38
N GLY A 124 -9.01 7.04 -4.22
CA GLY A 124 -8.96 5.59 -4.05
C GLY A 124 -10.29 4.87 -4.21
N LEU A 125 -11.40 5.56 -4.51
CA LEU A 125 -12.67 4.95 -4.85
C LEU A 125 -12.68 4.51 -6.33
N LEU A 126 -11.96 3.42 -6.60
CA LEU A 126 -11.66 2.94 -7.94
C LEU A 126 -12.88 2.34 -8.65
N LYS A 127 -12.83 2.27 -9.98
CA LYS A 127 -13.78 1.51 -10.80
C LYS A 127 -13.46 0.01 -10.85
N ARG A 128 -12.98 -0.56 -9.73
CA ARG A 128 -12.60 -1.98 -9.59
C ARG A 128 -12.88 -2.48 -8.17
N VAL A 129 -13.33 -3.72 -8.03
CA VAL A 129 -13.79 -4.26 -6.75
C VAL A 129 -12.67 -4.80 -5.85
N GLY A 130 -11.65 -5.45 -6.42
CA GLY A 130 -10.72 -6.34 -5.71
C GLY A 130 -9.74 -5.72 -4.71
N ILE A 131 -8.81 -6.56 -4.25
CA ILE A 131 -7.80 -6.25 -3.23
C ILE A 131 -6.52 -5.66 -3.85
N CYS A 132 -6.05 -6.19 -4.98
CA CYS A 132 -4.78 -5.78 -5.58
C CYS A 132 -4.79 -4.31 -6.06
N HIS A 133 -5.90 -3.91 -6.67
CA HIS A 133 -6.08 -2.63 -7.34
C HIS A 133 -7.57 -2.25 -7.42
N GLY A 134 -8.29 -2.41 -6.30
CA GLY A 134 -9.70 -2.10 -6.17
C GLY A 134 -10.04 -1.41 -4.85
N ILE A 135 -11.31 -1.06 -4.69
CA ILE A 135 -11.81 -0.38 -3.48
C ILE A 135 -11.56 -1.23 -2.24
N SER A 136 -11.71 -2.57 -2.35
CA SER A 136 -11.55 -3.45 -1.20
C SER A 136 -10.14 -3.38 -0.61
N GLY A 137 -9.11 -3.36 -1.47
CA GLY A 137 -7.72 -3.20 -1.03
C GLY A 137 -7.42 -1.83 -0.47
N ASN A 138 -7.94 -0.78 -1.10
CA ASN A 138 -7.70 0.59 -0.67
C ASN A 138 -8.28 0.90 0.72
N ALA A 139 -9.37 0.22 1.12
CA ALA A 139 -9.95 0.37 2.45
C ALA A 139 -8.98 -0.04 3.58
N TYR A 140 -8.07 -0.99 3.33
CA TYR A 140 -7.10 -1.45 4.33
C TYR A 140 -6.11 -0.37 4.75
N VAL A 141 -5.87 0.64 3.92
CA VAL A 141 -5.02 1.79 4.30
C VAL A 141 -5.59 2.47 5.55
N PHE A 142 -6.89 2.69 5.57
CA PHE A 142 -7.55 3.31 6.71
C PHE A 142 -7.66 2.36 7.91
N LEU A 143 -7.87 1.06 7.68
CA LEU A 143 -7.86 0.08 8.76
C LEU A 143 -6.48 -0.03 9.45
N SER A 144 -5.41 -0.02 8.67
CA SER A 144 -4.03 -0.06 9.17
C SER A 144 -3.69 1.20 9.98
N LEU A 145 -4.06 2.39 9.49
CA LEU A 145 -3.92 3.63 10.26
C LEU A 145 -4.80 3.66 11.52
N TYR A 146 -6.03 3.16 11.46
CA TYR A 146 -6.89 3.06 12.63
C TYR A 146 -6.28 2.16 13.70
N ARG A 147 -5.73 1.01 13.30
CA ARG A 147 -5.04 0.08 14.20
C ARG A 147 -3.86 0.75 14.91
N LEU A 148 -3.01 1.45 14.16
CA LEU A 148 -1.83 2.11 14.72
C LEU A 148 -2.20 3.28 15.63
N THR A 149 -3.11 4.15 15.18
CA THR A 149 -3.35 5.46 15.81
C THR A 149 -4.53 5.49 16.78
N GLY A 150 -5.49 4.58 16.63
CA GLY A 150 -6.79 4.64 17.31
C GLY A 150 -7.71 5.78 16.86
N ILE A 151 -7.32 6.59 15.87
CA ILE A 151 -8.10 7.73 15.40
C ILE A 151 -9.33 7.24 14.64
N VAL A 152 -10.51 7.51 15.19
CA VAL A 152 -11.80 6.99 14.72
C VAL A 152 -12.16 7.47 13.29
N GLU A 153 -11.61 8.59 12.84
CA GLU A 153 -11.82 9.05 11.46
C GLU A 153 -11.36 8.02 10.43
N TYR A 154 -10.24 7.33 10.66
CA TYR A 154 -9.78 6.29 9.73
C TYR A 154 -10.73 5.09 9.71
N LEU A 155 -11.29 4.70 10.85
CA LEU A 155 -12.35 3.69 10.89
C LEU A 155 -13.58 4.14 10.08
N TYR A 156 -13.96 5.41 10.18
CA TYR A 156 -15.05 5.96 9.38
C TYR A 156 -14.75 5.88 7.87
N ARG A 157 -13.53 6.22 7.44
CA ARG A 157 -13.14 6.14 6.02
C ARG A 157 -13.13 4.69 5.50
N ALA A 158 -12.62 3.73 6.27
CA ALA A 158 -12.72 2.30 5.96
C ALA A 158 -14.19 1.87 5.81
N LYS A 159 -15.04 2.28 6.75
CA LYS A 159 -16.48 2.02 6.71
C LYS A 159 -17.14 2.63 5.48
N ALA A 160 -16.78 3.86 5.09
CA ALA A 160 -17.34 4.51 3.91
C ALA A 160 -17.04 3.72 2.63
N PHE A 161 -15.81 3.22 2.48
CA PHE A 161 -15.42 2.36 1.35
C PHE A 161 -16.20 1.04 1.34
N ALA A 162 -16.32 0.39 2.51
CA ALA A 162 -17.10 -0.85 2.64
C ALA A 162 -18.60 -0.63 2.37
N CYS A 163 -19.19 0.47 2.85
CA CYS A 163 -20.58 0.83 2.58
C CYS A 163 -20.81 1.12 1.09
N PHE A 164 -19.88 1.81 0.42
CA PHE A 164 -19.97 2.02 -1.03
C PHE A 164 -19.97 0.69 -1.79
N LEU A 165 -19.08 -0.24 -1.41
CA LEU A 165 -19.05 -1.57 -2.00
C LEU A 165 -20.38 -2.32 -1.80
N LEU A 166 -20.91 -2.32 -0.57
CA LEU A 166 -22.16 -2.98 -0.23
C LEU A 166 -23.36 -2.42 -1.02
N ASP A 167 -23.45 -1.10 -1.12
CA ASP A 167 -24.58 -0.41 -1.76
C ASP A 167 -24.50 -0.43 -3.29
N ARG A 168 -23.29 -0.22 -3.85
CA ARG A 168 -23.13 0.11 -5.28
C ARG A 168 -22.43 -0.94 -6.11
N ALA A 169 -21.56 -1.80 -5.54
CA ALA A 169 -20.69 -2.66 -6.35
C ALA A 169 -21.49 -3.58 -7.28
N HIS A 170 -22.56 -4.21 -6.79
CA HIS A 170 -23.35 -5.13 -7.62
C HIS A 170 -23.96 -4.42 -8.83
N VAL A 171 -24.53 -3.23 -8.64
CA VAL A 171 -25.16 -2.44 -9.72
C VAL A 171 -24.08 -2.04 -10.74
N LEU A 172 -22.98 -1.46 -10.26
CA LEU A 172 -21.91 -0.93 -11.12
C LEU A 172 -21.16 -2.05 -11.88
N MET A 173 -21.02 -3.22 -11.28
CA MET A 173 -20.47 -4.39 -12.00
C MET A 173 -21.43 -4.90 -13.06
N SER A 174 -22.74 -4.97 -12.76
CA SER A 174 -23.74 -5.42 -13.73
C SER A 174 -23.94 -4.47 -14.92
N SER A 175 -23.70 -3.15 -14.72
CA SER A 175 -23.73 -2.15 -15.78
C SER A 175 -22.41 -1.99 -16.52
N GLY A 176 -21.34 -2.66 -16.08
CA GLY A 176 -19.99 -2.54 -16.67
C GLY A 176 -19.23 -1.27 -16.29
N GLU A 177 -19.75 -0.46 -15.36
CA GLU A 177 -19.08 0.76 -14.86
C GLU A 177 -17.96 0.47 -13.85
N MET A 178 -17.99 -0.71 -13.22
CA MET A 178 -16.97 -1.22 -12.31
C MET A 178 -16.48 -2.59 -12.78
N HIS A 179 -15.17 -2.78 -12.84
CA HIS A 179 -14.57 -4.07 -13.18
C HIS A 179 -14.61 -5.04 -12.00
N GLY A 180 -15.18 -6.22 -12.22
CA GLY A 180 -15.31 -7.30 -11.22
C GLY A 180 -14.05 -8.16 -11.02
N GLY A 181 -12.99 -7.91 -11.77
CA GLY A 181 -11.76 -8.73 -11.82
C GLY A 181 -11.78 -9.71 -13.00
N ASP A 182 -10.60 -10.05 -13.54
CA ASP A 182 -10.50 -11.01 -14.66
C ASP A 182 -10.88 -12.41 -14.20
N VAL A 183 -10.57 -12.72 -12.94
CA VAL A 183 -11.09 -13.88 -12.20
C VAL A 183 -12.08 -13.38 -11.13
N PRO A 184 -13.40 -13.30 -11.43
CA PRO A 184 -14.36 -12.51 -10.63
C PRO A 184 -14.59 -12.98 -9.20
N PHE A 185 -14.26 -14.23 -8.88
CA PHE A 185 -14.43 -14.82 -7.55
C PHE A 185 -13.10 -14.99 -6.79
N SER A 186 -11.99 -14.53 -7.37
CA SER A 186 -10.67 -14.62 -6.73
C SER A 186 -10.54 -13.68 -5.53
N LEU A 187 -9.53 -13.97 -4.68
CA LEU A 187 -9.19 -13.13 -3.54
C LEU A 187 -8.63 -11.76 -3.97
N PHE A 188 -7.67 -11.74 -4.89
CA PHE A 188 -6.92 -10.51 -5.20
C PHE A 188 -7.62 -9.58 -6.20
N GLU A 189 -8.46 -10.09 -7.10
CA GLU A 189 -9.12 -9.27 -8.14
C GLU A 189 -10.63 -9.19 -7.97
N GLY A 190 -11.22 -10.28 -7.45
CA GLY A 190 -12.65 -10.52 -7.46
C GLY A 190 -13.39 -10.14 -6.17
N VAL A 191 -14.65 -10.56 -6.13
CA VAL A 191 -15.54 -10.40 -4.97
C VAL A 191 -15.11 -11.23 -3.76
N GLY A 192 -14.22 -12.20 -3.93
CA GLY A 192 -13.60 -12.92 -2.81
C GLY A 192 -12.84 -11.97 -1.88
N GLY A 193 -12.12 -11.00 -2.46
CA GLY A 193 -11.45 -9.93 -1.72
C GLY A 193 -12.40 -8.94 -1.04
N MET A 194 -13.53 -8.63 -1.69
CA MET A 194 -14.58 -7.80 -1.09
C MET A 194 -15.21 -8.49 0.12
N ALA A 195 -15.52 -9.79 0.01
CA ALA A 195 -16.02 -10.57 1.12
C ALA A 195 -15.01 -10.62 2.28
N TYR A 196 -13.72 -10.79 1.97
CA TYR A 196 -12.65 -10.77 2.96
C TYR A 196 -12.60 -9.44 3.73
N LEU A 197 -12.66 -8.29 3.03
CA LEU A 197 -12.78 -6.97 3.68
C LEU A 197 -14.00 -6.89 4.60
N PHE A 198 -15.18 -7.34 4.16
CA PHE A 198 -16.38 -7.26 4.99
C PHE A 198 -16.27 -8.08 6.28
N LEU A 199 -15.61 -9.23 6.24
CA LEU A 199 -15.34 -10.03 7.43
C LEU A 199 -14.37 -9.31 8.38
N ASP A 200 -13.31 -8.71 7.84
CA ASP A 200 -12.33 -7.95 8.63
C ASP A 200 -12.92 -6.68 9.26
N MET A 201 -13.91 -6.06 8.61
CA MET A 201 -14.65 -4.92 9.16
C MET A 201 -15.45 -5.25 10.42
N ILE A 202 -15.71 -6.53 10.73
CA ILE A 202 -16.38 -6.95 11.98
C ILE A 202 -15.46 -6.72 13.19
N GLN A 203 -14.15 -6.90 13.02
CA GLN A 203 -13.13 -6.70 14.06
C GLN A 203 -12.00 -5.81 13.52
N PRO A 204 -12.24 -4.51 13.32
CA PRO A 204 -11.32 -3.62 12.58
C PRO A 204 -9.96 -3.41 13.28
N ARG A 205 -9.83 -3.74 14.57
CA ARG A 205 -8.53 -3.72 15.27
C ARG A 205 -7.67 -4.95 14.95
N SER A 206 -8.30 -6.04 14.52
CA SER A 206 -7.63 -7.29 14.16
C SER A 206 -7.43 -7.45 12.66
N SER A 207 -8.00 -6.55 11.84
CA SER A 207 -7.93 -6.64 10.39
C SER A 207 -6.50 -6.57 9.85
N ARG A 208 -6.22 -7.31 8.78
CA ARG A 208 -4.92 -7.37 8.11
C ARG A 208 -5.13 -7.45 6.62
N PHE A 209 -4.43 -6.62 5.85
CA PHE A 209 -4.40 -6.79 4.40
C PHE A 209 -3.94 -8.22 4.08
N PRO A 210 -4.74 -9.01 3.34
CA PRO A 210 -4.49 -10.43 3.17
C PRO A 210 -3.17 -10.67 2.42
N ALA A 211 -2.35 -11.55 2.98
CA ALA A 211 -1.03 -11.92 2.46
C ALA A 211 -0.03 -10.75 2.32
N TYR A 212 -0.21 -9.68 3.10
CA TYR A 212 0.75 -8.57 3.18
C TYR A 212 1.05 -8.18 4.63
N GLU A 213 0.03 -7.81 5.43
CA GLU A 213 0.22 -7.47 6.84
C GLU A 213 0.17 -8.72 7.74
N LEU A 214 1.05 -8.78 8.74
CA LEU A 214 1.14 -9.86 9.74
C LEU A 214 0.51 -9.48 11.09
#